data_AF-A0A6J6IUX5-F1
#
_entry.id   AF-A0A6J6IUX5-F1
#
_cell.length_a   1.000
_cell.length_b   1.000
_cell.length_c   1.000
_cell.angle_alpha   90.00
_cell.angle_beta   90.00
_cell.angle_gamma   90.00
#
_symmetry.space_group_name_H-M   'P 1'
#
loop_
_entity.id
_entity.type
_entity.pdbx_description
1 polymer ?
#
loop_
_entity_poly.entity_id
_entity_poly.type
_entity_poly.pdbx_seq_one_letter_code
_entity_poly.pdbx_strand_id
1 'polypeptide(L)' 'MDAYNTDVRGLLREWRSDKGIDPEPMKAYAASGYAAKIATERVGGNQAGWGA' A
#
# COMPACT_ATOMS: atom_id res chain seq x y z
N MET A 1 -25.37 -0.84 -14.70
CA MET A 1 -24.55 -1.49 -13.65
C MET A 1 -23.21 -1.98 -14.18
N ASP A 2 -23.06 -2.17 -15.49
CA ASP A 2 -21.86 -2.77 -16.12
C ASP A 2 -20.55 -2.01 -15.83
N ALA A 3 -20.59 -0.68 -15.83
CA ALA A 3 -19.42 0.15 -15.50
C ALA A 3 -18.90 -0.11 -14.07
N TYR A 4 -19.81 -0.23 -13.09
CA TYR A 4 -19.44 -0.52 -11.69
C TYR A 4 -18.81 -1.91 -11.55
N ASN A 5 -19.29 -2.87 -12.33
CA ASN A 5 -18.82 -4.26 -12.29
C ASN A 5 -17.54 -4.50 -13.11
N THR A 6 -17.02 -3.48 -13.80
CA THR A 6 -15.83 -3.64 -14.63
C THR A 6 -14.60 -3.78 -13.75
N ASP A 7 -13.87 -4.88 -13.93
CA ASP A 7 -12.58 -5.05 -13.27
C ASP A 7 -11.50 -4.18 -13.92
N VAL A 8 -11.27 -3.02 -13.32
CA VAL A 8 -10.27 -2.04 -13.79
C VAL A 8 -8.87 -2.29 -13.22
N ARG A 9 -8.63 -3.39 -12.49
CA ARG A 9 -7.32 -3.66 -11.86
C ARG A 9 -6.19 -3.75 -12.88
N GLY A 10 -6.46 -4.27 -14.07
CA GLY A 10 -5.49 -4.30 -15.19
C GLY A 10 -5.07 -2.90 -15.62
N LEU A 11 -6.04 -2.02 -15.89
CA LEU A 11 -5.81 -0.62 -16.28
C LEU A 11 -4.98 0.15 -15.24
N LEU A 12 -5.26 -0.08 -13.95
CA LEU A 12 -4.50 0.56 -12.87
C LEU A 12 -3.05 0.07 -12.77
N ARG A 13 -2.77 -1.20 -13.13
CA ARG A 13 -1.40 -1.72 -13.15
C ARG A 13 -0.57 -1.08 -14.26
N GLU A 14 -1.14 -0.98 -15.46
CA GLU A 14 -0.50 -0.33 -16.61
C GLU A 14 -0.20 1.13 -16.29
N TRP A 15 -1.21 1.86 -15.80
CA TRP A 15 -1.05 3.27 -15.42
C TRP A 15 0.06 3.50 -14.37
N ARG A 16 0.19 2.61 -13.36
CA ARG A 16 1.29 2.69 -12.38
C ARG A 16 2.64 2.48 -13.06
N SER A 17 2.73 1.47 -13.91
CA SER A 17 3.98 1.12 -14.62
C SER A 17 4.46 2.26 -15.51
N ASP A 18 3.53 2.94 -16.21
CA ASP A 18 3.83 4.12 -17.04
C ASP A 18 4.37 5.31 -16.23
N LYS A 19 4.10 5.34 -14.93
CA LYS A 19 4.62 6.34 -13.99
C LYS A 19 5.88 5.88 -13.25
N GLY A 20 6.42 4.71 -13.58
CA GLY A 20 7.55 4.10 -12.86
C GLY A 20 7.21 3.66 -11.43
N ILE A 21 5.91 3.45 -11.14
CA ILE A 21 5.42 2.94 -9.86
C ILE A 21 5.22 1.42 -10.02
N ASP A 22 5.56 0.65 -8.99
CA ASP A 22 5.32 -0.80 -9.01
C ASP A 22 3.82 -1.11 -9.24
N PRO A 23 3.46 -1.95 -10.23
CA PRO A 23 2.07 -2.27 -10.54
C PRO A 23 1.35 -2.97 -9.37
N GLU A 24 2.10 -3.60 -8.46
CA GLU A 24 1.67 -4.39 -7.31
C GLU A 24 2.04 -3.72 -5.98
N PRO A 25 1.36 -2.63 -5.58
CA PRO A 25 1.79 -1.77 -4.48
C PRO A 25 1.93 -2.51 -3.14
N MET A 26 1.05 -3.47 -2.85
CA MET A 26 1.13 -4.25 -1.61
C MET A 26 2.31 -5.22 -1.60
N LYS A 27 2.70 -5.78 -2.77
CA LYS A 27 3.91 -6.61 -2.88
C LYS A 27 5.16 -5.76 -2.77
N ALA A 28 5.19 -4.59 -3.42
CA ALA A 28 6.28 -3.63 -3.29
C ALA A 28 6.46 -3.18 -1.84
N TYR A 29 5.37 -2.89 -1.13
CA TYR A 29 5.38 -2.56 0.29
C TYR A 29 5.96 -3.71 1.13
N ALA A 30 5.50 -4.94 0.93
CA ALA A 30 6.02 -6.10 1.65
C ALA A 30 7.53 -6.32 1.37
N ALA A 31 7.95 -6.20 0.12
CA ALA A 31 9.35 -6.34 -0.29
C ALA A 31 10.25 -5.23 0.24
N SER A 32 9.70 -4.03 0.49
CA SER A 32 10.47 -2.88 0.98
C SER A 32 11.01 -3.06 2.41
N GLY A 33 10.44 -3.99 3.19
CA GLY A 33 10.78 -4.15 4.62
C GLY A 33 10.38 -2.96 5.50
N TYR A 34 9.68 -1.96 4.95
CA TYR A 34 9.32 -0.74 5.66
C TYR A 34 8.51 -1.01 6.94
N ALA A 35 7.60 -1.98 6.90
CA ALA A 35 6.81 -2.40 8.06
C ALA A 35 7.70 -2.81 9.24
N ALA A 36 8.72 -3.63 8.99
CA ALA A 36 9.65 -4.07 10.02
C ALA A 36 10.48 -2.90 10.55
N LYS A 37 10.99 -2.05 9.65
CA LYS A 37 11.75 -0.84 10.02
C LYS A 37 10.97 0.04 10.98
N ILE A 38 9.74 0.44 10.63
CA ILE A 38 8.96 1.35 11.47
C ILE A 38 8.49 0.69 12.78
N ALA A 39 8.27 -0.62 12.78
CA ALA A 39 7.92 -1.36 14.00
C ALA A 39 9.07 -1.28 15.02
N THR A 40 10.32 -1.40 14.56
CA THR A 40 11.50 -1.24 15.40
C THR A 40 11.74 0.23 15.80
N GLU A 41 11.59 1.18 14.88
CA GLU A 41 11.88 2.59 15.13
C GLU A 41 10.86 3.27 16.07
N ARG A 42 9.64 2.74 16.17
CA ARG A 42 8.53 3.35 16.92
C ARG A 42 8.19 2.62 18.21
N VAL A 43 9.05 1.71 18.68
CA VAL A 43 8.90 1.08 19.99
C VAL A 43 8.86 2.15 21.08
N GLY A 44 7.87 2.07 21.98
CA GLY A 44 7.68 3.05 23.05
C GLY A 44 6.98 4.35 22.64
N GLY A 45 6.53 4.46 21.38
CA GLY A 45 5.65 5.54 20.97
C GLY A 45 4.29 5.42 21.66
N ASN A 46 3.77 6.54 22.17
CA ASN A 46 2.43 6.56 22.75
C ASN A 46 1.40 6.52 21.63
N GLN A 47 0.56 5.48 21.60
CA GLN A 47 -0.50 5.38 20.59
C GLN A 47 -1.44 6.58 20.76
N ALA A 48 -1.77 7.28 19.68
CA ALA A 48 -2.81 8.31 19.72
C ALA A 48 -4.14 7.65 19.37
N GLY A 49 -5.13 7.71 20.28
CA GLY A 49 -6.44 7.13 20.06
C GLY A 49 -7.44 7.44 21.18
N TRP A 50 -8.73 7.24 20.90
CA TRP A 50 -9.78 7.27 21.92
C TRP A 50 -9.67 6.01 22.78
N GLY A 51 -8.89 6.11 23.87
CA GLY A 51 -8.63 5.03 24.83
C GLY A 51 -7.21 4.44 24.77
N ALA A 52 -6.25 5.18 24.23
CA ALA A 52 -4.83 4.89 24.38
C ALA A 52 -4.27 5.42 25.71
#